data_AF-A0A945MP55-F1
#
_entry.id   AF-A0A945MP55-F1
#
_cell.length_a   1.000
_cell.length_b   1.000
_cell.length_c   1.000
_cell.angle_alpha   90.00
_cell.angle_beta   90.00
_cell.angle_gamma   90.00
#
_symmetry.space_group_name_H-M   'P 1'
#
loop_
_entity.id
_entity.type
_entity.pdbx_description
1 polymer ?
#
loop_
_entity_poly.entity_id
_entity_poly.type
_entity_poly.pdbx_seq_one_letter_code
_entity_poly.pdbx_strand_id
1 'polypeptide(L)'
;MQIPDETVLSPEDHEHFLTHGYLVVRDMVPPEILARAVVALEAEGSDPDFDPAAACTTSKVDQVISDLFGAEYPFKNKYGGQDLQRPHQPGVQWRESVAHVDDAYPTLMPNDWAVGTFIFLTPVQSRGGAFIYFSGSPLRYRQGMAQSFHSIKELAPAVEYSGPSAEFLAEPGDVLFFHHLMGHTGSDNLVDPLTRHALLTRWVPRKRIVPGNKPFAQMSTIEKANSARYLEQRFAVDLQVRHTPTNAESCAILRDGFSGLGSVKTYALLHFNGAAQLLYTTAEDPAQVRHLCSEDFVHWRAVGSLPITGGAVRSLQLHQYGFAAVLAITDDEGVARVYSSDDFAAWDMMCEVQHSEATTPWFIYAKYPSKIAGGQALYVVPEANSSQAWCRWGEEWAAAAEGAEESHAVQAPAGCGIKDLVIAAYLSDRQCAFVADVQEEGRSTTKPCYLLPEDVAVADGELQPLAYIGDAPPHHIRVFNRGPSYWLLTFLRNCGGQDRLFWGCIDWEASPPILRPLPDAEAFDRAKSVVGLI
;
A
#
# COMPACT_ATOMS: atom_id res chain seq x y z
N MET A 1 17.54 8.92 29.70
CA MET A 1 17.25 10.13 28.91
C MET A 1 16.10 10.82 29.61
N GLN A 2 16.34 11.96 30.27
CA GLN A 2 15.29 12.74 30.93
C GLN A 2 14.41 13.38 29.84
N ILE A 3 13.10 13.19 29.93
CA ILE A 3 12.14 13.83 29.03
C ILE A 3 12.03 15.30 29.47
N PRO A 4 12.27 16.30 28.60
CA PRO A 4 12.01 17.69 28.93
C PRO A 4 10.49 17.91 29.05
N ASP A 5 10.05 18.59 30.11
CA ASP A 5 8.63 18.78 30.50
C ASP A 5 7.87 19.83 29.66
N GLU A 6 8.43 20.35 28.57
CA GLU A 6 7.79 21.40 27.75
C GLU A 6 7.58 20.90 26.32
N THR A 7 6.31 20.64 25.96
CA THR A 7 5.89 20.35 24.59
C THR A 7 6.09 21.60 23.73
N VAL A 8 6.53 21.43 22.48
CA VAL A 8 6.66 22.53 21.51
C VAL A 8 5.30 22.84 20.88
N LEU A 9 4.49 21.82 20.65
CA LEU A 9 3.17 21.98 20.03
C LEU A 9 2.10 22.34 21.06
N SER A 10 1.25 23.30 20.70
CA SER A 10 0.02 23.61 21.40
C SER A 10 -1.10 22.63 21.03
N PRO A 11 -2.19 22.54 21.83
CA PRO A 11 -3.39 21.80 21.42
C PRO A 11 -3.92 22.25 20.04
N GLU A 12 -3.87 23.54 19.72
CA GLU A 12 -4.30 24.09 18.45
C GLU A 12 -3.44 23.60 17.27
N ASP A 13 -2.13 23.40 17.47
CA ASP A 13 -1.25 22.86 16.43
C ASP A 13 -1.58 21.40 16.11
N HIS A 14 -1.88 20.60 17.15
CA HIS A 14 -2.35 19.23 16.97
C HIS A 14 -3.67 19.18 16.20
N GLU A 15 -4.62 20.04 16.55
CA GLU A 15 -5.91 20.15 15.87
C GLU A 15 -5.76 20.64 14.42
N HIS A 16 -4.81 21.54 14.15
CA HIS A 16 -4.45 21.98 12.82
C HIS A 16 -3.91 20.82 11.98
N PHE A 17 -2.96 20.04 12.51
CA PHE A 17 -2.42 18.87 11.83
C PHE A 17 -3.49 17.83 11.50
N LEU A 18 -4.42 17.56 12.44
CA LEU A 18 -5.53 16.63 12.22
C LEU A 18 -6.52 17.09 11.15
N THR A 19 -6.71 18.40 11.02
CA THR A 19 -7.68 18.97 10.08
C THR A 19 -7.08 19.16 8.69
N HIS A 20 -5.81 19.55 8.62
CA HIS A 20 -5.18 19.99 7.39
C HIS A 20 -4.14 19.01 6.84
N GLY A 21 -3.64 18.08 7.65
CA GLY A 21 -2.61 17.12 7.26
C GLY A 21 -1.18 17.67 7.30
N TYR A 22 -0.98 18.89 7.81
CA TYR A 22 0.33 19.52 7.94
C TYR A 22 0.36 20.48 9.13
N LEU A 23 1.56 20.89 9.55
CA LEU A 23 1.79 22.01 10.46
C LEU A 23 3.07 22.74 10.07
N VAL A 24 3.19 24.00 10.47
CA VAL A 24 4.36 24.84 10.22
C VAL A 24 4.88 25.37 11.54
N VAL A 25 6.17 25.24 11.79
CA VAL A 25 6.84 25.89 12.92
C VAL A 25 7.94 26.77 12.37
N ARG A 26 7.95 28.03 12.79
CA ARG A 26 8.89 29.04 12.30
C ARG A 26 10.18 29.05 13.11
N ASP A 27 11.26 29.47 12.47
CA ASP A 27 12.55 29.73 13.13
C ASP A 27 13.05 28.54 14.00
N MET A 28 13.00 27.33 13.45
CA MET A 28 13.45 26.12 14.15
C MET A 28 14.95 25.87 13.99
N VAL A 29 15.58 26.49 13.00
CA VAL A 29 16.99 26.31 12.68
C VAL A 29 17.73 27.64 12.84
N PRO A 30 18.76 27.71 13.70
CA PRO A 30 19.53 28.92 13.92
C PRO A 30 20.17 29.48 12.64
N PRO A 31 20.20 30.82 12.44
CA PRO A 31 20.74 31.46 11.24
C PRO A 31 22.17 31.06 10.89
N GLU A 32 23.03 30.81 11.88
CA GLU A 32 24.42 30.39 11.66
C GLU A 32 24.52 28.97 11.10
N ILE A 33 23.60 28.08 11.47
CA ILE A 33 23.52 26.72 10.93
C ILE A 33 22.99 26.78 9.49
N LEU A 34 21.98 27.61 9.24
CA LEU A 34 21.43 27.84 7.91
C LEU A 34 22.49 28.36 6.93
N ALA A 35 23.23 29.40 7.32
CA ALA A 35 24.28 29.98 6.49
C ALA A 35 25.36 28.94 6.13
N ARG A 36 25.79 28.13 7.11
CA ARG A 36 26.76 27.05 6.87
C ARG A 36 26.18 25.94 5.98
N ALA A 37 24.91 25.60 6.16
CA ALA A 37 24.21 24.61 5.33
C ALA A 37 24.11 25.04 3.87
N VAL A 38 23.68 26.27 3.60
CA VAL A 38 23.62 26.79 2.22
C VAL A 38 25.00 26.80 1.57
N VAL A 39 26.03 27.29 2.27
CA VAL A 39 27.41 27.29 1.74
C VAL A 39 27.89 25.87 1.42
N ALA A 40 27.60 24.89 2.29
CA ALA A 40 28.00 23.50 2.08
C ALA A 40 27.26 22.84 0.91
N LEU A 41 26.00 23.22 0.64
CA LEU A 41 25.21 22.70 -0.47
C LEU A 41 25.55 23.37 -1.81
N GLU A 42 25.96 24.64 -1.80
CA GLU A 42 26.37 25.37 -3.01
C GLU A 42 27.82 25.09 -3.42
N ALA A 43 28.69 24.71 -2.48
CA ALA A 43 30.09 24.42 -2.78
C ALA A 43 30.22 23.10 -3.58
N GLU A 44 30.94 23.13 -4.70
CA GLU A 44 31.25 21.95 -5.54
C GLU A 44 32.12 20.88 -4.84
N GLY A 45 32.47 21.08 -3.57
CA GLY A 45 33.07 20.09 -2.69
C GLY A 45 32.45 20.20 -1.30
N SER A 46 31.66 19.20 -0.91
CA SER A 46 31.07 19.10 0.43
C SER A 46 32.19 19.15 1.47
N ASP A 47 32.07 19.98 2.51
CA ASP A 47 32.79 19.79 3.77
C ASP A 47 32.44 18.37 4.25
N PRO A 48 33.34 17.37 4.14
CA PRO A 48 32.99 15.98 4.41
C PRO A 48 32.63 15.76 5.89
N ASP A 49 32.98 16.72 6.75
CA ASP A 49 32.71 16.68 8.18
C ASP A 49 31.40 17.42 8.56
N PHE A 50 30.65 17.95 7.58
CA PHE A 50 29.38 18.63 7.81
C PHE A 50 28.24 18.04 6.98
N ASP A 51 27.27 17.44 7.67
CA ASP A 51 26.01 17.01 7.09
C ASP A 51 24.94 18.10 7.32
N PRO A 52 24.52 18.85 6.29
CA PRO A 52 23.52 19.90 6.42
C PRO A 52 22.18 19.38 6.97
N ALA A 53 21.77 18.17 6.58
CA ALA A 53 20.50 17.60 7.02
C ALA A 53 20.54 17.22 8.51
N ALA A 54 21.62 16.58 8.95
CA ALA A 54 21.80 16.29 10.36
C ALA A 54 21.89 17.57 11.19
N ALA A 55 22.63 18.58 10.73
CA ALA A 55 22.81 19.85 11.44
C ALA A 55 21.51 20.68 11.55
N CYS A 56 20.69 20.69 10.50
CA CYS A 56 19.42 21.42 10.48
C CYS A 56 18.29 20.67 11.20
N THR A 57 18.43 19.37 11.44
CA THR A 57 17.49 18.60 12.25
C THR A 57 17.77 18.86 13.74
N THR A 58 17.31 20.02 14.23
CA THR A 58 17.57 20.48 15.60
C THR A 58 16.74 19.71 16.63
N SER A 59 17.08 19.84 17.91
CA SER A 59 16.29 19.25 19.00
C SER A 59 14.84 19.72 19.03
N LYS A 60 14.55 20.94 18.53
CA LYS A 60 13.17 21.42 18.38
C LYS A 60 12.41 20.62 17.32
N VAL A 61 13.06 20.27 16.20
CA VAL A 61 12.46 19.43 15.14
C VAL A 61 12.13 18.06 15.71
N ASP A 62 13.08 17.44 16.41
CA ASP A 62 12.86 16.17 17.10
C ASP A 62 11.73 16.24 18.12
N GLN A 63 11.63 17.34 18.89
CA GLN A 63 10.56 17.52 19.88
C GLN A 63 9.17 17.64 19.20
N VAL A 64 9.05 18.37 18.09
CA VAL A 64 7.79 18.44 17.33
C VAL A 64 7.38 17.06 16.80
N ILE A 65 8.32 16.29 16.26
CA ILE A 65 8.05 14.91 15.83
C ILE A 65 7.63 14.05 17.04
N SER A 66 8.30 14.19 18.18
CA SER A 66 7.94 13.50 19.42
C SER A 66 6.53 13.85 19.89
N ASP A 67 6.14 15.12 19.84
CA ASP A 67 4.80 15.60 20.23
C ASP A 67 3.72 15.02 19.29
N LEU A 68 3.99 14.94 17.98
CA LEU A 68 3.08 14.32 17.00
C LEU A 68 2.91 12.81 17.21
N PHE A 69 4.03 12.10 17.36
CA PHE A 69 4.02 10.64 17.51
C PHE A 69 3.48 10.21 18.88
N GLY A 70 3.79 10.98 19.92
CA GLY A 70 3.54 10.63 21.31
C GLY A 70 4.53 9.61 21.86
N ALA A 71 4.61 9.53 23.19
CA ALA A 71 5.61 8.73 23.90
C ALA A 71 5.58 7.22 23.58
N GLU A 72 4.45 6.69 23.11
CA GLU A 72 4.29 5.27 22.76
C GLU A 72 4.95 4.87 21.43
N TYR A 73 5.27 5.84 20.56
CA TYR A 73 5.78 5.60 19.22
C TYR A 73 7.15 6.25 19.05
N PRO A 74 8.22 5.63 19.60
CA PRO A 74 9.57 6.09 19.32
C PRO A 74 9.82 6.06 17.82
N PHE A 75 10.57 7.04 17.32
CA PHE A 75 10.77 7.24 15.88
C PHE A 75 12.26 7.20 15.51
N LYS A 76 12.51 7.25 14.20
CA LYS A 76 13.83 7.46 13.62
C LYS A 76 13.68 8.19 12.29
N ASN A 77 14.72 8.90 11.89
CA ASN A 77 14.85 9.33 10.51
C ASN A 77 15.10 8.11 9.61
N LYS A 78 14.41 8.06 8.46
CA LYS A 78 14.53 6.99 7.46
C LYS A 78 15.83 7.07 6.64
N TYR A 79 16.19 8.27 6.20
CA TYR A 79 17.28 8.52 5.24
C TYR A 79 18.11 9.73 5.70
N GLY A 80 19.35 9.86 5.23
CA GLY A 80 20.01 11.17 5.27
C GLY A 80 19.14 12.18 4.51
N GLY A 81 18.88 13.34 5.08
CA GLY A 81 17.95 14.30 4.46
C GLY A 81 18.40 14.69 3.05
N GLN A 82 17.43 14.86 2.15
CA GLN A 82 17.69 15.13 0.74
C GLN A 82 17.52 16.62 0.45
N ASP A 83 18.52 17.26 -0.15
CA ASP A 83 18.34 18.61 -0.69
C ASP A 83 17.46 18.56 -1.95
N LEU A 84 16.38 19.32 -1.92
CA LEU A 84 15.43 19.44 -3.01
C LEU A 84 15.57 20.81 -3.67
N GLN A 85 16.74 21.11 -4.21
CA GLN A 85 17.02 22.38 -4.87
C GLN A 85 16.00 22.75 -5.96
N ARG A 86 15.74 24.06 -6.10
CA ARG A 86 15.02 24.67 -7.23
C ARG A 86 15.83 25.85 -7.78
N PRO A 87 16.64 25.64 -8.83
CA PRO A 87 17.37 26.72 -9.48
C PRO A 87 16.42 27.67 -10.21
N HIS A 88 16.88 28.90 -10.47
CA HIS A 88 16.11 29.90 -11.21
C HIS A 88 15.86 29.48 -12.66
N GLN A 89 14.59 29.56 -13.09
CA GLN A 89 14.10 29.11 -14.40
C GLN A 89 13.10 30.12 -15.00
N PRO A 90 13.51 31.37 -15.31
CA PRO A 90 12.60 32.46 -15.71
C PRO A 90 11.88 32.24 -17.05
N GLY A 91 12.30 31.26 -17.85
CA GLY A 91 11.70 30.92 -19.15
C GLY A 91 10.65 29.80 -19.09
N VAL A 92 10.44 29.17 -17.93
CA VAL A 92 9.48 28.07 -17.78
C VAL A 92 8.08 28.65 -17.55
N GLN A 93 7.07 28.08 -18.22
CA GLN A 93 5.68 28.47 -18.01
C GLN A 93 5.19 27.95 -16.66
N TRP A 94 4.50 28.81 -15.90
CA TRP A 94 3.81 28.39 -14.68
C TRP A 94 2.74 27.33 -15.00
N ARG A 95 2.86 26.16 -14.39
CA ARG A 95 1.91 25.05 -14.54
C ARG A 95 0.98 25.00 -13.35
N GLU A 96 -0.26 24.61 -13.63
CA GLU A 96 -1.19 24.25 -12.56
C GLU A 96 -0.64 23.04 -11.80
N SER A 97 -0.77 23.09 -10.49
CA SER A 97 -0.19 22.13 -9.59
C SER A 97 -1.09 20.91 -9.46
N VAL A 98 -0.54 19.73 -9.75
CA VAL A 98 -1.25 18.47 -9.58
C VAL A 98 -0.67 17.77 -8.35
N ALA A 99 -1.54 17.38 -7.42
CA ALA A 99 -1.11 16.71 -6.20
C ALA A 99 -0.65 15.28 -6.49
N HIS A 100 0.34 14.81 -5.73
CA HIS A 100 0.67 13.40 -5.62
C HIS A 100 0.81 13.00 -4.14
N VAL A 101 0.92 11.69 -3.92
CA VAL A 101 1.36 11.07 -2.65
C VAL A 101 2.63 10.26 -2.95
N ASP A 102 3.64 10.39 -2.10
CA ASP A 102 5.02 9.96 -2.38
C ASP A 102 5.21 8.44 -2.53
N ASP A 103 4.58 7.62 -1.68
CA ASP A 103 4.76 6.16 -1.71
C ASP A 103 4.30 5.58 -3.05
N ALA A 104 5.00 4.59 -3.62
CA ALA A 104 4.55 3.90 -4.84
C ALA A 104 3.28 3.07 -4.58
N TYR A 105 3.26 2.37 -3.45
CA TYR A 105 2.12 1.59 -2.96
C TYR A 105 1.66 2.17 -1.61
N PRO A 106 1.03 3.34 -1.59
CA PRO A 106 0.44 3.92 -0.38
C PRO A 106 -0.67 3.00 0.18
N THR A 107 -0.93 3.14 1.48
CA THR A 107 -1.98 2.40 2.22
C THR A 107 -2.74 3.38 3.12
N LEU A 108 -3.82 2.91 3.75
CA LEU A 108 -4.53 3.71 4.75
C LEU A 108 -3.62 4.03 5.95
N MET A 109 -2.83 3.05 6.39
CA MET A 109 -1.84 3.24 7.46
C MET A 109 -0.48 3.67 6.92
N PRO A 110 0.33 4.38 7.71
CA PRO A 110 1.71 4.68 7.36
C PRO A 110 2.50 3.41 7.07
N ASN A 111 3.10 3.29 5.89
CA ASN A 111 4.00 2.19 5.56
C ASN A 111 5.39 2.44 6.19
N ASP A 112 6.30 3.03 5.43
CA ASP A 112 7.71 3.17 5.80
C ASP A 112 8.04 4.58 6.31
N TRP A 113 7.03 5.45 6.46
CA TRP A 113 7.14 6.74 7.14
C TRP A 113 5.73 7.26 7.44
N ALA A 114 5.60 8.11 8.46
CA ALA A 114 4.30 8.65 8.88
C ALA A 114 4.25 10.19 8.78
N VAL A 115 5.39 10.85 8.98
CA VAL A 115 5.53 12.31 8.90
C VAL A 115 6.75 12.64 8.04
N GLY A 116 6.58 13.54 7.10
CA GLY A 116 7.66 14.15 6.33
C GLY A 116 7.94 15.55 6.85
N THR A 117 9.17 16.03 6.65
CA THR A 117 9.56 17.40 6.99
C THR A 117 10.29 18.06 5.83
N PHE A 118 9.95 19.32 5.56
CA PHE A 118 10.72 20.23 4.73
C PHE A 118 11.30 21.34 5.60
N ILE A 119 12.63 21.39 5.68
CA ILE A 119 13.36 22.47 6.36
C ILE A 119 13.84 23.45 5.27
N PHE A 120 13.33 24.68 5.28
CA PHE A 120 13.68 25.68 4.27
C PHE A 120 14.95 26.42 4.65
N LEU A 121 15.93 26.43 3.74
CA LEU A 121 17.25 27.03 4.00
C LEU A 121 17.41 28.42 3.38
N THR A 122 16.61 28.72 2.36
CA THR A 122 16.55 30.02 1.70
C THR A 122 15.10 30.51 1.65
N PRO A 123 14.88 31.83 1.48
CA PRO A 123 13.53 32.38 1.42
C PRO A 123 12.73 31.76 0.26
N VAL A 124 11.44 31.55 0.47
CA VAL A 124 10.53 31.03 -0.55
C VAL A 124 9.52 32.11 -0.92
N GLN A 125 9.70 32.68 -2.10
CA GLN A 125 8.77 33.63 -2.69
C GLN A 125 7.67 32.90 -3.47
N SER A 126 6.54 33.58 -3.73
CA SER A 126 5.51 33.04 -4.63
C SER A 126 6.10 32.83 -6.01
N ARG A 127 5.89 31.64 -6.58
CA ARG A 127 6.54 31.16 -7.81
C ARG A 127 8.06 31.00 -7.70
N GLY A 128 8.59 30.92 -6.48
CA GLY A 128 10.02 30.80 -6.15
C GLY A 128 10.45 29.37 -5.83
N GLY A 129 9.77 28.35 -6.35
CA GLY A 129 10.09 26.95 -6.09
C GLY A 129 9.48 26.38 -4.81
N ALA A 130 8.28 26.82 -4.43
CA ALA A 130 7.63 26.49 -3.17
C ALA A 130 7.25 25.00 -3.05
N PHE A 131 7.06 24.56 -1.81
CA PHE A 131 6.24 23.38 -1.53
C PHE A 131 4.78 23.76 -1.71
N ILE A 132 4.04 22.97 -2.47
CA ILE A 132 2.62 23.20 -2.73
C ILE A 132 1.84 22.13 -1.98
N TYR A 133 0.94 22.56 -1.11
CA TYR A 133 0.17 21.68 -0.24
C TYR A 133 -1.32 21.76 -0.55
N PHE A 134 -2.00 20.63 -0.33
CA PHE A 134 -3.42 20.47 -0.57
C PHE A 134 -4.13 20.23 0.76
N SER A 135 -4.55 21.32 1.40
CA SER A 135 -5.03 21.33 2.78
C SER A 135 -6.26 20.43 2.99
N GLY A 136 -6.17 19.52 3.97
CA GLY A 136 -7.24 18.57 4.30
C GLY A 136 -7.39 17.41 3.31
N SER A 137 -6.47 17.27 2.35
CA SER A 137 -6.47 16.15 1.40
C SER A 137 -6.40 14.76 2.06
N PRO A 138 -5.69 14.52 3.20
CA PRO A 138 -5.67 13.17 3.79
C PRO A 138 -7.05 12.61 4.13
N LEU A 139 -7.98 13.46 4.61
CA LEU A 139 -9.34 13.02 4.94
C LEU A 139 -10.11 12.65 3.67
N ARG A 140 -10.07 13.49 2.64
CA ARG A 140 -10.75 13.24 1.35
C ARG A 140 -10.19 12.02 0.63
N TYR A 141 -8.87 11.84 0.68
CA TYR A 141 -8.23 10.63 0.18
C TYR A 141 -8.69 9.38 0.92
N ARG A 142 -8.76 9.43 2.25
CA ARG A 142 -9.32 8.31 3.03
C ARG A 142 -10.77 8.01 2.68
N GLN A 143 -11.61 9.03 2.43
CA GLN A 143 -12.98 8.83 1.98
C GLN A 143 -13.05 8.13 0.61
N GLY A 144 -12.22 8.54 -0.35
CA GLY A 144 -12.14 7.87 -1.65
C GLY A 144 -11.59 6.45 -1.54
N MET A 145 -10.54 6.25 -0.74
CA MET A 145 -9.96 4.93 -0.49
C MET A 145 -10.91 4.00 0.26
N ALA A 146 -11.82 4.53 1.09
CA ALA A 146 -12.88 3.74 1.71
C ALA A 146 -13.85 3.13 0.67
N GLN A 147 -13.89 3.63 -0.57
CA GLN A 147 -14.56 2.95 -1.68
C GLN A 147 -13.66 1.88 -2.29
N SER A 148 -12.38 2.18 -2.51
CA SER A 148 -11.44 1.22 -3.11
C SER A 148 -10.02 1.47 -2.58
N PHE A 149 -9.50 0.55 -1.76
CA PHE A 149 -8.29 0.77 -0.93
C PHE A 149 -7.01 1.09 -1.72
N HIS A 150 -6.98 0.77 -3.01
CA HIS A 150 -5.78 0.91 -3.85
C HIS A 150 -5.84 2.09 -4.85
N SER A 151 -6.86 2.96 -4.77
CA SER A 151 -7.16 4.03 -5.76
C SER A 151 -6.40 5.35 -5.57
N ILE A 152 -5.59 5.48 -4.52
CA ILE A 152 -5.03 6.77 -4.10
C ILE A 152 -4.12 7.44 -5.13
N LYS A 153 -3.48 6.70 -6.03
CA LYS A 153 -2.64 7.31 -7.08
C LYS A 153 -3.45 8.09 -8.11
N GLU A 154 -4.74 7.82 -8.20
CA GLU A 154 -5.70 8.43 -9.11
C GLU A 154 -6.61 9.42 -8.38
N LEU A 155 -6.90 9.16 -7.09
CA LEU A 155 -7.55 10.14 -6.22
C LEU A 155 -6.68 11.39 -6.04
N ALA A 156 -5.38 11.23 -5.80
CA ALA A 156 -4.49 12.35 -5.51
C ALA A 156 -4.48 13.44 -6.59
N PRO A 157 -4.28 13.15 -7.89
CA PRO A 157 -4.28 14.17 -8.92
C PRO A 157 -5.67 14.80 -9.18
N ALA A 158 -6.76 14.15 -8.75
CA ALA A 158 -8.11 14.65 -8.97
C ALA A 158 -8.48 15.77 -7.98
N VAL A 159 -8.90 16.92 -8.51
CA VAL A 159 -9.19 18.16 -7.75
C VAL A 159 -10.30 17.96 -6.71
N GLU A 160 -11.27 17.09 -6.99
CA GLU A 160 -12.37 16.77 -6.07
C GLU A 160 -11.89 16.13 -4.77
N TYR A 161 -10.78 15.39 -4.80
CA TYR A 161 -10.18 14.77 -3.61
C TYR A 161 -9.02 15.57 -3.05
N SER A 162 -8.15 16.12 -3.88
CA SER A 162 -7.02 16.93 -3.40
C SER A 162 -7.48 18.29 -2.86
N GLY A 163 -8.50 18.90 -3.44
CA GLY A 163 -8.96 20.24 -3.10
C GLY A 163 -8.04 21.33 -3.67
N PRO A 164 -8.17 22.58 -3.20
CA PRO A 164 -7.35 23.69 -3.70
C PRO A 164 -5.89 23.57 -3.24
N SER A 165 -4.96 23.88 -4.14
CA SER A 165 -3.54 24.00 -3.86
C SER A 165 -3.18 25.36 -3.24
N ALA A 166 -2.18 25.39 -2.36
CA ALA A 166 -1.57 26.63 -1.87
C ALA A 166 -0.04 26.52 -1.85
N GLU A 167 0.64 27.62 -2.19
CA GLU A 167 2.09 27.73 -2.01
C GLU A 167 2.42 27.94 -0.53
N PHE A 168 3.39 27.17 -0.03
CA PHE A 168 4.01 27.46 1.26
C PHE A 168 5.18 28.43 1.07
N LEU A 169 4.95 29.67 1.48
CA LEU A 169 5.99 30.70 1.55
C LEU A 169 6.68 30.60 2.91
N ALA A 170 8.00 30.67 2.92
CA ALA A 170 8.84 30.34 4.05
C ALA A 170 10.00 31.32 4.18
N GLU A 171 10.35 31.65 5.41
CA GLU A 171 11.64 32.25 5.72
C GLU A 171 12.69 31.15 6.00
N PRO A 172 14.00 31.44 5.85
CA PRO A 172 15.04 30.51 6.25
C PRO A 172 14.85 30.05 7.70
N GLY A 173 14.87 28.73 7.93
CA GLY A 173 14.69 28.12 9.24
C GLY A 173 13.26 27.70 9.57
N ASP A 174 12.28 28.06 8.74
CA ASP A 174 10.93 27.53 8.84
C ASP A 174 10.90 26.04 8.47
N VAL A 175 10.07 25.27 9.18
CA VAL A 175 9.89 23.84 8.95
C VAL A 175 8.43 23.50 8.77
N LEU A 176 8.14 22.84 7.65
CA LEU A 176 6.84 22.25 7.35
C LEU A 176 6.88 20.76 7.73
N PHE A 177 5.90 20.29 8.48
CA PHE A 177 5.67 18.88 8.76
C PHE A 177 4.38 18.44 8.06
N PHE A 178 4.38 17.29 7.41
CA PHE A 178 3.22 16.82 6.66
C PHE A 178 2.97 15.33 6.82
N HIS A 179 1.70 14.95 6.82
CA HIS A 179 1.23 13.58 6.95
C HIS A 179 1.56 12.74 5.71
N HIS A 180 1.76 11.43 5.87
CA HIS A 180 2.13 10.55 4.75
C HIS A 180 1.12 10.50 3.59
N LEU A 181 -0.16 10.77 3.85
CA LEU A 181 -1.21 10.90 2.84
C LEU A 181 -1.45 12.35 2.38
N MET A 182 -0.63 13.31 2.78
CA MET A 182 -0.83 14.69 2.35
C MET A 182 -0.59 14.82 0.84
N GLY A 183 -1.61 15.30 0.12
CA GLY A 183 -1.46 15.73 -1.26
C GLY A 183 -0.49 16.91 -1.31
N HIS A 184 0.54 16.79 -2.13
CA HIS A 184 1.53 17.84 -2.30
C HIS A 184 2.20 17.77 -3.67
N THR A 185 2.93 18.82 -4.01
CA THR A 185 3.87 18.85 -5.14
C THR A 185 4.89 19.98 -4.91
N GLY A 186 5.84 20.17 -5.83
CA GLY A 186 6.77 21.29 -5.79
C GLY A 186 6.61 22.19 -7.00
N SER A 187 6.72 23.50 -6.82
CA SER A 187 6.74 24.45 -7.92
C SER A 187 8.14 24.57 -8.54
N ASP A 188 8.19 25.13 -9.75
CA ASP A 188 9.41 25.70 -10.32
C ASP A 188 9.74 27.05 -9.66
N ASN A 189 11.01 27.45 -9.72
CA ASN A 189 11.46 28.78 -9.30
C ASN A 189 11.59 29.70 -10.52
N LEU A 190 10.58 30.53 -10.75
CA LEU A 190 10.50 31.42 -11.92
C LEU A 190 10.99 32.85 -11.61
N VAL A 191 10.97 33.26 -10.34
CA VAL A 191 11.11 34.67 -9.95
C VAL A 191 12.36 34.97 -9.13
N ASP A 192 12.85 34.03 -8.33
CA ASP A 192 14.00 34.28 -7.46
C ASP A 192 15.30 33.91 -8.19
N PRO A 193 16.22 34.86 -8.42
CA PRO A 193 17.50 34.57 -9.06
C PRO A 193 18.40 33.63 -8.23
N LEU A 194 18.11 33.43 -6.94
CA LEU A 194 18.82 32.49 -6.09
C LEU A 194 18.20 31.09 -6.15
N THR A 195 19.02 30.06 -5.92
CA THR A 195 18.53 28.69 -5.79
C THR A 195 17.74 28.53 -4.50
N ARG A 196 16.53 27.97 -4.58
CA ARG A 196 15.76 27.61 -3.38
C ARG A 196 16.26 26.26 -2.86
N HIS A 197 16.79 26.24 -1.63
CA HIS A 197 17.22 25.02 -0.95
C HIS A 197 16.21 24.64 0.14
N ALA A 198 15.85 23.36 0.18
CA ALA A 198 15.08 22.80 1.28
C ALA A 198 15.42 21.33 1.48
N LEU A 199 15.52 20.92 2.73
CA LEU A 199 15.89 19.55 3.09
C LEU A 199 14.62 18.73 3.38
N LEU A 200 14.41 17.67 2.60
CA LEU A 200 13.37 16.68 2.84
C LEU A 200 13.90 15.56 3.73
N THR A 201 13.19 15.32 4.83
CA THR A 201 13.41 14.19 5.73
C THR A 201 12.10 13.43 5.94
N ARG A 202 12.18 12.11 6.16
CA ARG A 202 11.02 11.25 6.45
C ARG A 202 11.21 10.53 7.78
N TRP A 203 10.16 10.54 8.60
CA TRP A 203 10.18 10.02 9.97
C TRP A 203 9.36 8.73 10.07
N VAL A 204 10.01 7.69 10.58
CA VAL A 204 9.47 6.34 10.66
C VAL A 204 9.20 5.99 12.11
N PRO A 205 8.00 5.49 12.46
CA PRO A 205 7.79 4.91 13.76
C PRO A 205 8.61 3.61 13.87
N ARG A 206 9.26 3.39 15.02
CA ARG A 206 9.92 2.11 15.34
C ARG A 206 8.94 1.02 15.76
N LYS A 207 7.69 1.40 16.02
CA LYS A 207 6.58 0.51 16.36
C LYS A 207 5.42 0.81 15.44
N ARG A 208 4.81 -0.22 14.86
CA ARG A 208 3.61 -0.06 14.03
C ARG A 208 2.54 0.79 14.73
N ILE A 209 2.04 1.82 14.04
CA ILE A 209 0.91 2.63 14.51
C ILE A 209 -0.35 1.78 14.37
N VAL A 210 -1.02 1.49 15.49
CA VAL A 210 -2.26 0.69 15.51
C VAL A 210 -3.24 1.35 16.47
N PRO A 211 -4.05 2.32 16.00
CA PRO A 211 -4.96 3.06 16.88
C PRO A 211 -6.04 2.16 17.49
N GLY A 212 -6.63 1.29 16.67
CA GLY A 212 -7.68 0.34 17.05
C GLY A 212 -8.77 0.93 17.95
N ASN A 213 -9.10 0.20 19.02
CA ASN A 213 -10.15 0.57 19.97
C ASN A 213 -9.65 1.47 21.13
N LYS A 214 -8.46 2.06 21.02
CA LYS A 214 -7.93 2.97 22.05
C LYS A 214 -8.92 4.13 22.30
N PRO A 215 -9.18 4.53 23.55
CA PRO A 215 -9.99 5.72 23.80
C PRO A 215 -9.37 6.95 23.13
N PHE A 216 -10.17 7.80 22.46
CA PHE A 216 -9.62 8.93 21.69
C PHE A 216 -8.81 9.93 22.52
N ALA A 217 -9.17 10.10 23.79
CA ALA A 217 -8.43 10.95 24.72
C ALA A 217 -7.02 10.42 25.02
N GLN A 218 -6.76 9.14 24.78
CA GLN A 218 -5.46 8.50 24.97
C GLN A 218 -4.66 8.39 23.66
N MET A 219 -5.29 8.66 22.51
CA MET A 219 -4.60 8.60 21.23
C MET A 219 -3.67 9.80 21.06
N SER A 220 -2.44 9.54 20.60
CA SER A 220 -1.55 10.59 20.11
C SER A 220 -2.08 11.21 18.81
N THR A 221 -1.44 12.29 18.36
CA THR A 221 -1.86 12.98 17.14
C THR A 221 -1.69 12.10 15.91
N ILE A 222 -0.58 11.34 15.82
CA ILE A 222 -0.37 10.44 14.68
C ILE A 222 -1.35 9.26 14.70
N GLU A 223 -1.77 8.77 15.87
CA GLU A 223 -2.81 7.75 15.98
C GLU A 223 -4.16 8.29 15.48
N LYS A 224 -4.55 9.49 15.94
CA LYS A 224 -5.79 10.16 15.51
C LYS A 224 -5.80 10.44 14.01
N ALA A 225 -4.69 10.92 13.45
CA ALA A 225 -4.55 11.19 12.02
C ALA A 225 -4.69 9.93 11.15
N ASN A 226 -4.50 8.75 11.74
CA ASN A 226 -4.53 7.46 11.04
C ASN A 226 -5.69 6.54 11.45
N SER A 227 -6.50 6.93 12.43
CA SER A 227 -7.66 6.14 12.88
C SER A 227 -8.88 6.47 12.05
N ALA A 228 -9.40 5.49 11.32
CA ALA A 228 -10.65 5.66 10.58
C ALA A 228 -11.80 6.02 11.53
N ARG A 229 -11.93 5.34 12.68
CA ARG A 229 -12.96 5.61 13.70
C ARG A 229 -12.89 7.03 14.27
N TYR A 230 -11.69 7.53 14.56
CA TYR A 230 -11.53 8.91 15.05
C TYR A 230 -11.97 9.92 14.00
N LEU A 231 -11.49 9.77 12.76
CA LEU A 231 -11.79 10.70 11.68
C LEU A 231 -13.29 10.66 11.31
N GLU A 232 -13.89 9.48 11.26
CA GLU A 232 -15.33 9.28 11.01
C GLU A 232 -16.17 10.04 12.04
N GLN A 233 -15.89 9.83 13.34
CA GLN A 233 -16.62 10.52 14.41
C GLN A 233 -16.34 12.02 14.44
N ARG A 234 -15.08 12.44 14.26
CA ARG A 234 -14.67 13.85 14.36
C ARG A 234 -15.29 14.69 13.24
N PHE A 235 -15.25 14.19 12.01
CA PHE A 235 -15.65 14.95 10.83
C PHE A 235 -17.07 14.62 10.36
N ALA A 236 -17.76 13.68 11.02
CA ALA A 236 -19.10 13.23 10.66
C ALA A 236 -19.21 12.81 9.19
N VAL A 237 -18.24 12.01 8.75
CA VAL A 237 -18.17 11.40 7.41
C VAL A 237 -18.44 9.89 7.52
N ASP A 238 -18.66 9.17 6.42
CA ASP A 238 -18.63 7.69 6.42
C ASP A 238 -17.29 7.25 5.84
N LEU A 239 -16.43 6.65 6.67
CA LEU A 239 -15.18 6.01 6.25
C LEU A 239 -15.33 4.50 6.20
N GLN A 240 -16.57 4.02 6.26
CA GLN A 240 -16.91 2.61 6.27
C GLN A 240 -16.27 1.85 7.43
N VAL A 241 -16.21 2.49 8.61
CA VAL A 241 -15.77 1.79 9.82
C VAL A 241 -16.85 0.80 10.22
N ARG A 242 -16.60 -0.48 9.94
CA ARG A 242 -17.50 -1.59 10.27
C ARG A 242 -16.82 -2.51 11.26
N HIS A 243 -17.33 -2.53 12.49
CA HIS A 243 -16.94 -3.52 13.49
C HIS A 243 -17.49 -4.90 13.12
N THR A 244 -16.70 -5.92 13.40
CA THR A 244 -17.12 -7.30 13.13
C THR A 244 -18.29 -7.67 14.04
N PRO A 245 -19.41 -8.21 13.52
CA PRO A 245 -20.50 -8.65 14.38
C PRO A 245 -20.05 -9.76 15.34
N THR A 246 -20.42 -9.66 16.61
CA THR A 246 -20.01 -10.60 17.67
C THR A 246 -21.06 -11.68 17.95
N ASN A 247 -22.02 -11.88 17.05
CA ASN A 247 -23.05 -12.90 17.21
C ASN A 247 -22.45 -14.30 16.96
N ALA A 248 -23.17 -15.34 17.41
CA ALA A 248 -22.67 -16.72 17.35
C ALA A 248 -22.40 -17.20 15.92
N GLU A 249 -23.17 -16.72 14.93
CA GLU A 249 -23.01 -17.07 13.52
C GLU A 249 -21.72 -16.48 12.95
N SER A 250 -21.47 -15.19 13.15
CA SER A 250 -20.24 -14.53 12.67
C SER A 250 -18.98 -15.14 13.30
N CYS A 251 -19.02 -15.43 14.61
CA CYS A 251 -17.93 -16.12 15.30
C CYS A 251 -17.73 -17.55 14.77
N ALA A 252 -18.80 -18.26 14.38
CA ALA A 252 -18.67 -19.57 13.76
C ALA A 252 -18.07 -19.48 12.34
N ILE A 253 -18.46 -18.48 11.53
CA ILE A 253 -17.88 -18.26 10.19
C ILE A 253 -16.38 -17.99 10.28
N LEU A 254 -15.93 -17.14 11.20
CA LEU A 254 -14.50 -16.81 11.36
C LEU A 254 -13.67 -18.02 11.85
N ARG A 255 -14.21 -18.80 12.80
CA ARG A 255 -13.53 -19.97 13.35
C ARG A 255 -13.51 -21.15 12.38
N ASP A 256 -14.66 -21.45 11.79
CA ASP A 256 -14.92 -22.70 11.07
C ASP A 256 -14.84 -22.53 9.54
N GLY A 257 -14.66 -21.29 9.07
CA GLY A 257 -14.57 -20.89 7.67
C GLY A 257 -15.93 -20.75 7.03
N PHE A 258 -16.04 -19.86 6.04
CA PHE A 258 -17.26 -19.67 5.27
C PHE A 258 -17.48 -20.89 4.34
N SER A 259 -18.52 -21.67 4.64
CA SER A 259 -18.88 -22.91 3.93
C SER A 259 -19.93 -22.72 2.83
N GLY A 260 -20.51 -21.52 2.71
CA GLY A 260 -21.59 -21.21 1.77
C GLY A 260 -21.18 -21.20 0.28
N LEU A 261 -19.91 -21.48 -0.03
CA LEU A 261 -19.37 -21.45 -1.39
C LEU A 261 -19.50 -22.78 -2.15
N GLY A 262 -19.83 -23.89 -1.48
CA GLY A 262 -19.74 -25.22 -2.09
C GLY A 262 -18.30 -25.73 -2.17
N SER A 263 -17.99 -26.61 -3.12
CA SER A 263 -16.63 -27.14 -3.33
C SER A 263 -15.82 -26.13 -4.14
N VAL A 264 -15.28 -25.09 -3.51
CA VAL A 264 -14.52 -24.04 -4.21
C VAL A 264 -13.32 -24.62 -4.94
N LYS A 265 -13.18 -24.31 -6.23
CA LYS A 265 -11.99 -24.69 -7.03
C LYS A 265 -10.93 -23.59 -6.97
N THR A 266 -11.34 -22.34 -7.20
CA THR A 266 -10.48 -21.16 -7.10
C THR A 266 -11.31 -19.92 -6.76
N TYR A 267 -10.68 -18.87 -6.28
CA TYR A 267 -11.33 -17.61 -5.98
C TYR A 267 -10.37 -16.41 -6.09
N ALA A 268 -10.94 -15.22 -6.17
CA ALA A 268 -10.23 -13.96 -6.03
C ALA A 268 -11.07 -12.97 -5.22
N LEU A 269 -10.39 -12.03 -4.56
CA LEU A 269 -11.01 -11.10 -3.61
C LEU A 269 -10.40 -9.71 -3.78
N LEU A 270 -11.25 -8.68 -3.80
CA LEU A 270 -10.83 -7.27 -3.86
C LEU A 270 -11.80 -6.41 -3.06
N HIS A 271 -11.32 -5.32 -2.46
CA HIS A 271 -12.21 -4.27 -1.96
C HIS A 271 -12.49 -3.24 -3.05
N PHE A 272 -13.75 -3.09 -3.44
CA PHE A 272 -14.16 -2.22 -4.54
C PHE A 272 -15.58 -1.70 -4.32
N ASN A 273 -15.78 -0.40 -4.60
CA ASN A 273 -17.05 0.31 -4.40
C ASN A 273 -17.65 0.11 -2.99
N GLY A 274 -16.79 0.16 -1.98
CA GLY A 274 -17.18 0.13 -0.57
C GLY A 274 -17.55 -1.25 -0.02
N ALA A 275 -17.21 -2.31 -0.74
CA ALA A 275 -17.48 -3.67 -0.30
C ALA A 275 -16.35 -4.63 -0.72
N ALA A 276 -16.23 -5.72 0.01
CA ALA A 276 -15.43 -6.87 -0.42
C ALA A 276 -16.18 -7.60 -1.55
N GLN A 277 -15.53 -7.75 -2.70
CA GLN A 277 -16.02 -8.46 -3.88
C GLN A 277 -15.30 -9.81 -3.99
N LEU A 278 -16.04 -10.89 -3.82
CA LEU A 278 -15.54 -12.26 -3.91
C LEU A 278 -16.01 -12.89 -5.23
N LEU A 279 -15.05 -13.25 -6.08
CA LEU A 279 -15.26 -14.00 -7.30
C LEU A 279 -14.76 -15.43 -7.10
N TYR A 280 -15.54 -16.44 -7.49
CA TYR A 280 -15.14 -17.84 -7.29
C TYR A 280 -15.78 -18.79 -8.30
N THR A 281 -15.18 -19.97 -8.45
CA THR A 281 -15.78 -21.10 -9.16
C THR A 281 -15.88 -22.31 -8.25
N THR A 282 -16.71 -23.29 -8.62
CA THR A 282 -16.85 -24.54 -7.85
C THR A 282 -16.46 -25.75 -8.69
N ALA A 283 -16.19 -26.88 -8.05
CA ALA A 283 -15.87 -28.12 -8.73
C ALA A 283 -17.05 -28.66 -9.56
N GLU A 284 -18.29 -28.36 -9.15
CA GLU A 284 -19.52 -28.77 -9.83
C GLU A 284 -19.80 -27.94 -11.09
N ASP A 285 -19.38 -26.68 -11.11
CA ASP A 285 -19.52 -25.78 -12.26
C ASP A 285 -18.27 -24.90 -12.42
N PRO A 286 -17.16 -25.48 -12.90
CA PRO A 286 -15.88 -24.79 -12.92
C PRO A 286 -15.80 -23.70 -13.98
N ALA A 287 -16.72 -23.67 -14.95
CA ALA A 287 -16.74 -22.65 -16.01
C ALA A 287 -17.50 -21.37 -15.61
N GLN A 288 -18.31 -21.43 -14.55
CA GLN A 288 -19.11 -20.29 -14.09
C GLN A 288 -18.39 -19.51 -12.98
N VAL A 289 -18.01 -18.27 -13.27
CA VAL A 289 -17.51 -17.32 -12.25
C VAL A 289 -18.68 -16.69 -11.51
N ARG A 290 -18.82 -17.04 -10.23
CA ARG A 290 -19.85 -16.56 -9.31
C ARG A 290 -19.34 -15.37 -8.53
N HIS A 291 -20.25 -14.48 -8.14
CA HIS A 291 -19.93 -13.22 -7.48
C HIS A 291 -20.74 -13.04 -6.19
N LEU A 292 -20.05 -12.90 -5.07
CA LEU A 292 -20.61 -12.45 -3.80
C LEU A 292 -20.03 -11.09 -3.39
N CYS A 293 -20.79 -10.33 -2.62
CA CYS A 293 -20.32 -9.10 -1.98
C CYS A 293 -20.52 -9.15 -0.46
N SER A 294 -19.69 -8.41 0.28
CA SER A 294 -19.83 -8.25 1.73
C SER A 294 -19.41 -6.85 2.19
N GLU A 295 -20.25 -6.21 3.00
CA GLU A 295 -19.99 -4.89 3.60
C GLU A 295 -19.34 -5.00 4.98
N ASP A 296 -19.52 -6.13 5.68
CA ASP A 296 -18.95 -6.39 7.01
C ASP A 296 -17.83 -7.43 7.00
N PHE A 297 -17.49 -7.91 5.80
CA PHE A 297 -16.45 -8.89 5.49
C PHE A 297 -16.72 -10.30 6.05
N VAL A 298 -17.89 -10.55 6.64
CA VAL A 298 -18.25 -11.86 7.22
C VAL A 298 -19.48 -12.45 6.55
N HIS A 299 -20.52 -11.65 6.34
CA HIS A 299 -21.76 -12.09 5.71
C HIS A 299 -21.73 -11.76 4.22
N TRP A 300 -21.91 -12.80 3.41
CA TRP A 300 -21.80 -12.71 1.96
C TRP A 300 -23.18 -12.77 1.31
N ARG A 301 -23.42 -11.86 0.37
CA ARG A 301 -24.64 -11.80 -0.43
C ARG A 301 -24.32 -12.10 -1.89
N ALA A 302 -25.10 -12.99 -2.51
CA ALA A 302 -24.99 -13.24 -3.93
C ALA A 302 -25.35 -12.01 -4.76
N VAL A 303 -24.49 -11.68 -5.71
CA VAL A 303 -24.72 -10.64 -6.72
C VAL A 303 -25.16 -11.27 -8.03
N GLY A 304 -24.51 -12.36 -8.43
CA GLY A 304 -24.81 -13.09 -9.66
C GLY A 304 -23.62 -13.88 -10.17
N SER A 305 -23.50 -13.96 -11.49
CA SER A 305 -22.34 -14.52 -12.18
C SER A 305 -21.82 -13.49 -13.17
N LEU A 306 -20.51 -13.51 -13.40
CA LEU A 306 -19.92 -12.63 -14.40
C LEU A 306 -20.31 -13.10 -15.80
N PRO A 307 -20.53 -12.18 -16.76
CA PRO A 307 -20.86 -12.52 -18.15
C PRO A 307 -19.61 -12.97 -18.94
N ILE A 308 -18.68 -13.67 -18.29
CA ILE A 308 -17.43 -14.13 -18.87
C ILE A 308 -17.58 -15.61 -19.19
N THR A 309 -17.44 -15.94 -20.47
CA THR A 309 -17.55 -17.32 -20.97
C THR A 309 -16.16 -17.88 -21.25
N GLY A 310 -15.90 -19.11 -20.85
CA GLY A 310 -14.65 -19.80 -21.11
C GLY A 310 -14.73 -21.28 -20.77
N GLY A 311 -13.58 -21.96 -20.81
CA GLY A 311 -13.44 -23.31 -20.30
C GLY A 311 -13.58 -23.38 -18.77
N ALA A 312 -13.36 -24.57 -18.22
CA ALA A 312 -13.28 -24.75 -16.77
C ALA A 312 -12.14 -23.89 -16.20
N VAL A 313 -12.44 -23.01 -15.25
CA VAL A 313 -11.47 -22.08 -14.66
C VAL A 313 -10.55 -22.81 -13.71
N ARG A 314 -9.23 -22.59 -13.87
CA ARG A 314 -8.16 -23.11 -13.02
C ARG A 314 -7.75 -22.12 -11.94
N SER A 315 -7.53 -20.84 -12.30
CA SER A 315 -7.12 -19.78 -11.37
C SER A 315 -7.84 -18.47 -11.63
N LEU A 316 -8.11 -17.73 -10.55
CA LEU A 316 -8.63 -16.36 -10.54
C LEU A 316 -7.66 -15.46 -9.76
N GLN A 317 -7.29 -14.32 -10.35
CA GLN A 317 -6.47 -13.29 -9.72
C GLN A 317 -7.11 -11.92 -9.94
N LEU A 318 -7.35 -11.17 -8.87
CA LEU A 318 -8.09 -9.91 -8.92
C LEU A 318 -7.30 -8.81 -8.21
N HIS A 319 -7.03 -7.74 -8.94
CA HIS A 319 -6.28 -6.58 -8.49
C HIS A 319 -7.01 -5.29 -8.85
N GLN A 320 -6.48 -4.16 -8.41
CA GLN A 320 -6.99 -2.85 -8.77
C GLN A 320 -5.85 -1.97 -9.25
N TYR A 321 -6.06 -1.29 -10.38
CA TYR A 321 -5.18 -0.25 -10.90
C TYR A 321 -6.02 0.98 -11.19
N GLY A 322 -5.71 2.05 -10.49
CA GLY A 322 -6.59 3.19 -10.44
C GLY A 322 -7.99 2.87 -10.02
N PHE A 323 -8.96 3.31 -10.81
CA PHE A 323 -10.36 3.05 -10.55
C PHE A 323 -10.83 1.72 -11.13
N ALA A 324 -10.02 1.05 -11.95
CA ALA A 324 -10.39 -0.19 -12.59
C ALA A 324 -10.00 -1.41 -11.74
N ALA A 325 -10.92 -2.35 -11.61
CA ALA A 325 -10.64 -3.71 -11.20
C ALA A 325 -10.10 -4.51 -12.39
N VAL A 326 -9.02 -5.27 -12.17
CA VAL A 326 -8.39 -6.10 -13.19
C VAL A 326 -8.40 -7.55 -12.75
N LEU A 327 -9.03 -8.40 -13.55
CA LEU A 327 -9.24 -9.82 -13.28
C LEU A 327 -8.49 -10.65 -14.33
N ALA A 328 -7.57 -11.50 -13.88
CA ALA A 328 -7.04 -12.58 -14.72
C ALA A 328 -7.77 -13.89 -14.41
N ILE A 329 -8.19 -14.56 -15.48
CA ILE A 329 -8.83 -15.88 -15.44
C ILE A 329 -7.99 -16.83 -16.27
N THR A 330 -7.40 -17.84 -15.65
CA THR A 330 -6.70 -18.93 -16.34
C THR A 330 -7.59 -20.16 -16.38
N ASP A 331 -7.85 -20.71 -17.56
CA ASP A 331 -8.66 -21.92 -17.74
C ASP A 331 -7.82 -23.21 -17.76
N ASP A 332 -8.51 -24.36 -17.75
CA ASP A 332 -7.89 -25.68 -17.76
C ASP A 332 -7.21 -26.00 -19.10
N GLU A 333 -7.40 -25.20 -20.15
CA GLU A 333 -6.70 -25.29 -21.44
C GLU A 333 -5.38 -24.49 -21.45
N GLY A 334 -5.06 -23.83 -20.33
CA GLY A 334 -3.84 -23.05 -20.17
C GLY A 334 -3.96 -21.65 -20.78
N VAL A 335 -5.16 -21.16 -21.04
CA VAL A 335 -5.39 -19.83 -21.58
C VAL A 335 -5.75 -18.86 -20.45
N ALA A 336 -4.90 -17.86 -20.22
CA ALA A 336 -5.17 -16.78 -19.29
C ALA A 336 -5.72 -15.56 -20.03
N ARG A 337 -6.88 -15.05 -19.59
CA ARG A 337 -7.51 -13.84 -20.13
C ARG A 337 -7.56 -12.77 -19.05
N VAL A 338 -7.11 -11.57 -19.38
CA VAL A 338 -7.10 -10.41 -18.47
C VAL A 338 -8.25 -9.49 -18.84
N TYR A 339 -9.10 -9.16 -17.88
CA TYR A 339 -10.26 -8.28 -18.03
C TYR A 339 -10.11 -7.05 -17.15
N SER A 340 -10.72 -5.94 -17.55
CA SER A 340 -10.83 -4.70 -16.79
C SER A 340 -12.30 -4.33 -16.56
N SER A 341 -12.62 -3.74 -15.42
CA SER A 341 -13.96 -3.26 -15.08
C SER A 341 -13.92 -2.05 -14.15
N ASP A 342 -14.69 -1.02 -14.47
CA ASP A 342 -14.85 0.17 -13.61
C ASP A 342 -16.05 0.05 -12.64
N ASP A 343 -16.93 -0.94 -12.84
CA ASP A 343 -18.21 -1.04 -12.13
C ASP A 343 -18.58 -2.46 -11.66
N PHE A 344 -17.72 -3.46 -11.91
CA PHE A 344 -17.96 -4.89 -11.72
C PHE A 344 -19.09 -5.51 -12.56
N ALA A 345 -19.83 -4.72 -13.34
CA ALA A 345 -20.95 -5.17 -14.16
C ALA A 345 -20.51 -5.45 -15.61
N ALA A 346 -19.70 -4.57 -16.19
CA ALA A 346 -19.12 -4.72 -17.51
C ALA A 346 -17.64 -5.10 -17.40
N TRP A 347 -17.20 -6.09 -18.19
CA TRP A 347 -15.82 -6.58 -18.19
C TRP A 347 -15.28 -6.59 -19.61
N ASP A 348 -14.29 -5.74 -19.86
CA ASP A 348 -13.63 -5.64 -21.15
C ASP A 348 -12.35 -6.49 -21.14
N MET A 349 -12.22 -7.39 -22.11
CA MET A 349 -11.03 -8.21 -22.28
C MET A 349 -9.89 -7.34 -22.82
N MET A 350 -8.76 -7.33 -22.10
CA MET A 350 -7.58 -6.52 -22.41
C MET A 350 -6.52 -7.29 -23.19
N CYS A 351 -6.23 -8.53 -22.78
CA CYS A 351 -5.25 -9.40 -23.43
C CYS A 351 -5.46 -10.88 -23.10
N GLU A 352 -4.71 -11.74 -23.80
CA GLU A 352 -4.69 -13.19 -23.62
C GLU A 352 -3.25 -13.71 -23.58
N VAL A 353 -2.97 -14.67 -22.69
CA VAL A 353 -1.68 -15.36 -22.55
C VAL A 353 -1.94 -16.86 -22.69
N GLN A 354 -1.24 -17.48 -23.63
CA GLN A 354 -1.35 -18.91 -23.91
C GLN A 354 -0.36 -19.73 -23.08
N HIS A 355 -0.66 -21.02 -22.87
CA HIS A 355 0.20 -21.99 -22.20
C HIS A 355 0.63 -21.59 -20.77
N SER A 356 -0.32 -21.10 -19.97
CA SER A 356 -0.11 -20.64 -18.60
C SER A 356 -0.84 -21.52 -17.57
N GLU A 357 -0.16 -21.88 -16.49
CA GLU A 357 -0.76 -22.50 -15.30
C GLU A 357 -1.53 -21.50 -14.44
N ALA A 358 -0.96 -20.31 -14.29
CA ALA A 358 -1.54 -19.18 -13.57
C ALA A 358 -0.93 -17.88 -14.09
N THR A 359 -1.73 -16.84 -14.15
CA THR A 359 -1.28 -15.48 -14.49
C THR A 359 -1.79 -14.50 -13.45
N THR A 360 -0.88 -13.70 -12.88
CA THR A 360 -1.20 -12.67 -11.89
C THR A 360 -0.91 -11.29 -12.47
N PRO A 361 -1.91 -10.43 -12.68
CA PRO A 361 -1.67 -9.06 -13.11
C PRO A 361 -1.11 -8.26 -11.93
N TRP A 362 -0.16 -7.37 -12.21
CA TRP A 362 0.41 -6.40 -11.27
C TRP A 362 0.68 -5.07 -11.98
N PHE A 363 0.94 -4.00 -11.21
CA PHE A 363 1.45 -2.75 -11.75
C PHE A 363 2.72 -2.35 -11.03
N ILE A 364 3.78 -2.12 -11.81
CA ILE A 364 5.11 -1.77 -11.32
C ILE A 364 5.30 -0.27 -11.54
N TYR A 365 5.28 0.50 -10.46
CA TYR A 365 5.57 1.93 -10.56
C TYR A 365 7.02 2.16 -10.98
N ALA A 366 7.27 3.23 -11.74
CA ALA A 366 8.61 3.53 -12.19
C ALA A 366 9.58 3.67 -10.99
N LYS A 367 10.75 3.05 -11.11
CA LYS A 367 11.84 2.98 -10.12
C LYS A 367 11.62 2.01 -8.96
N TYR A 368 10.38 1.61 -8.63
CA TYR A 368 10.08 0.69 -7.53
C TYR A 368 8.86 -0.19 -7.81
N PRO A 369 8.90 -1.50 -7.53
CA PRO A 369 9.93 -2.25 -6.82
C PRO A 369 10.87 -2.98 -7.81
N SER A 370 10.92 -2.53 -9.07
CA SER A 370 11.87 -3.02 -10.06
C SER A 370 12.70 -1.90 -10.67
N LYS A 371 13.95 -2.21 -11.01
CA LYS A 371 14.85 -1.31 -11.76
C LYS A 371 14.69 -1.45 -13.27
N ILE A 372 14.15 -2.57 -13.74
CA ILE A 372 14.05 -2.87 -15.17
C ILE A 372 12.61 -2.91 -15.68
N ALA A 373 11.67 -3.30 -14.82
CA ALA A 373 10.26 -3.35 -15.17
C ALA A 373 9.52 -2.09 -14.74
N GLY A 374 8.49 -1.73 -15.49
CA GLY A 374 7.62 -0.61 -15.20
C GLY A 374 6.32 -0.68 -16.00
N GLY A 375 5.25 -0.11 -15.46
CA GLY A 375 3.92 -0.14 -16.07
C GLY A 375 3.15 -1.40 -15.72
N GLN A 376 2.41 -1.92 -16.69
CA GLN A 376 1.55 -3.09 -16.53
C GLN A 376 2.40 -4.35 -16.60
N ALA A 377 2.22 -5.27 -15.64
CA ALA A 377 3.03 -6.47 -15.52
C ALA A 377 2.17 -7.72 -15.34
N LEU A 378 2.57 -8.82 -15.96
CA LEU A 378 1.96 -10.14 -15.84
C LEU A 378 3.00 -11.10 -15.26
N TYR A 379 2.71 -11.66 -14.10
CA TYR A 379 3.48 -12.77 -13.54
C TYR A 379 2.87 -14.08 -14.05
N VAL A 380 3.56 -14.70 -15.01
CA VAL A 380 3.08 -15.88 -15.74
C VAL A 380 3.84 -17.11 -15.26
N VAL A 381 3.12 -18.14 -14.83
CA VAL A 381 3.67 -19.49 -14.62
C VAL A 381 3.44 -20.29 -15.90
N PRO A 382 4.47 -20.64 -16.70
CA PRO A 382 4.27 -21.36 -17.95
C PRO A 382 3.94 -22.84 -17.72
N GLU A 383 3.03 -23.44 -18.50
CA GLU A 383 2.72 -24.87 -18.40
C GLU A 383 3.93 -25.76 -18.72
N ALA A 384 4.72 -25.37 -19.72
CA ALA A 384 5.93 -26.09 -20.10
C ALA A 384 7.02 -26.08 -19.01
N ASN A 385 6.96 -25.15 -18.07
CA ASN A 385 7.89 -25.05 -16.96
C ASN A 385 7.20 -24.46 -15.71
N SER A 386 6.28 -25.24 -15.14
CA SER A 386 5.51 -24.79 -13.97
C SER A 386 6.37 -24.54 -12.72
N SER A 387 7.66 -24.91 -12.72
CA SER A 387 8.57 -24.62 -11.60
C SER A 387 9.00 -23.15 -11.51
N GLN A 388 8.64 -22.31 -12.48
CA GLN A 388 9.08 -20.92 -12.58
C GLN A 388 7.91 -19.97 -12.85
N ALA A 389 8.02 -18.74 -12.36
CA ALA A 389 7.18 -17.63 -12.79
C ALA A 389 8.04 -16.53 -13.44
N TRP A 390 7.52 -15.97 -14.53
CA TRP A 390 8.14 -14.95 -15.34
C TRP A 390 7.39 -13.64 -15.16
N CYS A 391 8.10 -12.54 -14.96
CA CYS A 391 7.54 -11.19 -15.03
C CYS A 391 7.63 -10.73 -16.48
N ARG A 392 6.49 -10.45 -17.11
CA ARG A 392 6.40 -9.78 -18.40
C ARG A 392 5.80 -8.40 -18.20
N TRP A 393 6.31 -7.37 -18.85
CA TRP A 393 5.80 -6.01 -18.64
C TRP A 393 5.74 -5.17 -19.91
N GLY A 394 4.97 -4.09 -19.84
CA GLY A 394 4.81 -3.13 -20.93
C GLY A 394 3.94 -1.94 -20.53
N GLU A 395 3.82 -0.98 -21.44
CA GLU A 395 2.94 0.20 -21.23
C GLU A 395 1.46 -0.21 -21.18
N GLU A 396 1.09 -1.27 -21.90
CA GLU A 396 -0.26 -1.82 -21.99
C GLU A 396 -0.29 -3.35 -21.80
N TRP A 397 -1.45 -3.91 -21.45
CA TRP A 397 -1.62 -5.32 -21.09
C TRP A 397 -1.32 -6.24 -22.26
N ALA A 398 -1.60 -5.79 -23.48
CA ALA A 398 -1.26 -6.50 -24.70
C ALA A 398 0.27 -6.62 -24.86
N ALA A 399 1.02 -5.55 -24.63
CA ALA A 399 2.49 -5.57 -24.69
C ALA A 399 3.08 -6.47 -23.59
N ALA A 400 2.54 -6.41 -22.37
CA ALA A 400 2.92 -7.34 -21.30
C ALA A 400 2.59 -8.81 -21.65
N ALA A 401 1.48 -9.08 -22.33
CA ALA A 401 1.11 -10.42 -22.75
C ALA A 401 2.01 -10.98 -23.86
N GLU A 402 2.40 -10.14 -24.82
CA GLU A 402 3.35 -10.46 -25.89
C GLU A 402 4.72 -10.88 -25.35
N GLY A 403 5.13 -10.33 -24.20
CA GLY A 403 6.38 -10.70 -23.53
C GLY A 403 7.63 -10.21 -24.26
N ALA A 404 7.54 -9.06 -24.96
CA ALA A 404 8.71 -8.44 -25.60
C ALA A 404 9.78 -8.06 -24.57
N GLU A 405 9.36 -7.66 -23.36
CA GLU A 405 10.21 -7.50 -22.20
C GLU A 405 9.77 -8.49 -21.12
N GLU A 406 10.67 -9.41 -20.78
CA GLU A 406 10.42 -10.41 -19.74
C GLU A 406 11.68 -10.79 -18.97
N SER A 407 11.49 -11.26 -17.74
CA SER A 407 12.55 -11.79 -16.90
C SER A 407 12.03 -12.83 -15.91
N HIS A 408 12.95 -13.68 -15.45
CA HIS A 408 12.64 -14.70 -14.47
C HIS A 408 12.42 -14.06 -13.09
N ALA A 409 11.21 -14.20 -12.55
CA ALA A 409 10.82 -13.54 -11.32
C ALA A 409 11.07 -14.42 -10.09
N VAL A 410 10.63 -15.68 -10.11
CA VAL A 410 10.68 -16.57 -8.93
C VAL A 410 10.64 -18.04 -9.34
N GLN A 411 11.28 -18.90 -8.54
CA GLN A 411 11.37 -20.34 -8.77
C GLN A 411 10.84 -21.14 -7.58
N ALA A 412 10.15 -22.26 -7.83
CA ALA A 412 9.80 -23.25 -6.83
C ALA A 412 11.00 -24.17 -6.48
N PRO A 413 11.00 -24.79 -5.29
CA PRO A 413 12.00 -25.81 -4.95
C PRO A 413 12.10 -26.92 -6.00
N ALA A 414 13.27 -27.52 -6.12
CA ALA A 414 13.50 -28.62 -7.05
C ALA A 414 12.44 -29.74 -6.92
N GLY A 415 11.91 -30.20 -8.05
CA GLY A 415 10.86 -31.22 -8.10
C GLY A 415 9.45 -30.71 -7.76
N CYS A 416 9.25 -29.39 -7.71
CA CYS A 416 7.95 -28.78 -7.45
C CYS A 416 7.51 -27.87 -8.61
N GLY A 417 6.19 -27.67 -8.73
CA GLY A 417 5.56 -26.71 -9.62
C GLY A 417 4.73 -25.68 -8.84
N ILE A 418 4.70 -24.45 -9.34
CA ILE A 418 3.82 -23.37 -8.90
C ILE A 418 2.45 -23.57 -9.54
N LYS A 419 1.39 -23.55 -8.73
CA LYS A 419 -0.01 -23.70 -9.18
C LYS A 419 -0.83 -22.43 -9.04
N ASP A 420 -0.37 -21.52 -8.18
CA ASP A 420 -0.97 -20.22 -8.00
C ASP A 420 0.08 -19.28 -7.41
N LEU A 421 -0.02 -17.98 -7.70
CA LEU A 421 0.94 -16.98 -7.25
C LEU A 421 0.20 -15.71 -6.88
N VAL A 422 0.63 -15.05 -5.81
CA VAL A 422 0.22 -13.69 -5.48
C VAL A 422 1.46 -12.88 -5.16
N ILE A 423 1.47 -11.64 -5.60
CA ILE A 423 2.48 -10.64 -5.25
C ILE A 423 1.78 -9.47 -4.58
N ALA A 424 2.41 -8.90 -3.55
CA ALA A 424 2.03 -7.58 -3.05
C ALA A 424 3.21 -6.88 -2.36
N ALA A 425 3.13 -5.55 -2.25
CA ALA A 425 4.01 -4.81 -1.34
C ALA A 425 3.74 -5.27 0.11
N TYR A 426 4.78 -5.52 0.90
CA TYR A 426 4.63 -5.79 2.33
C TYR A 426 5.20 -4.68 3.21
N LEU A 427 6.18 -3.93 2.71
CA LEU A 427 6.76 -2.77 3.39
C LEU A 427 7.28 -1.78 2.35
N SER A 428 7.05 -0.48 2.56
CA SER A 428 7.54 0.58 1.68
C SER A 428 7.05 0.51 0.22
N ASP A 429 7.63 1.38 -0.62
CA ASP A 429 7.47 1.41 -2.07
C ASP A 429 8.27 0.31 -2.78
N ARG A 430 9.24 -0.32 -2.11
CA ARG A 430 10.23 -1.23 -2.71
C ARG A 430 10.10 -2.68 -2.34
N GLN A 431 9.55 -2.99 -1.17
CA GLN A 431 9.65 -4.34 -0.63
C GLN A 431 8.32 -5.06 -0.85
N CYS A 432 8.37 -6.03 -1.74
CA CYS A 432 7.26 -6.91 -2.06
C CYS A 432 7.54 -8.32 -1.57
N ALA A 433 6.49 -9.11 -1.49
CA ALA A 433 6.58 -10.53 -1.21
C ALA A 433 5.80 -11.28 -2.28
N PHE A 434 6.38 -12.39 -2.72
CA PHE A 434 5.66 -13.43 -3.43
C PHE A 434 5.14 -14.44 -2.42
N VAL A 435 3.90 -14.89 -2.60
CA VAL A 435 3.36 -16.08 -1.93
C VAL A 435 2.76 -16.97 -3.01
N ALA A 436 3.12 -18.25 -3.01
CA ALA A 436 2.74 -19.17 -4.07
C ALA A 436 2.25 -20.49 -3.51
N ASP A 437 1.29 -21.10 -4.19
CA ASP A 437 0.91 -22.48 -3.94
C ASP A 437 1.85 -23.40 -4.72
N VAL A 438 2.63 -24.19 -4.00
CA VAL A 438 3.64 -25.08 -4.57
C VAL A 438 3.21 -26.53 -4.41
N GLN A 439 3.20 -27.28 -5.51
CA GLN A 439 2.89 -28.71 -5.57
C GLN A 439 4.16 -29.51 -5.82
N GLU A 440 4.45 -30.47 -4.95
CA GLU A 440 5.53 -31.46 -5.14
C GLU A 440 5.08 -32.53 -6.15
N GLU A 441 5.99 -32.97 -7.03
CA GLU A 441 5.69 -34.00 -8.03
C GLU A 441 5.08 -35.26 -7.40
N GLY A 442 3.98 -35.74 -7.99
CA GLY A 442 3.25 -36.92 -7.49
C GLY A 442 2.33 -36.66 -6.28
N ARG A 443 2.26 -35.44 -5.75
CA ARG A 443 1.27 -35.07 -4.72
C ARG A 443 0.09 -34.33 -5.31
N SER A 444 -1.11 -34.58 -4.76
CA SER A 444 -2.34 -33.88 -5.14
C SER A 444 -2.55 -32.55 -4.42
N THR A 445 -1.80 -32.27 -3.36
CA THR A 445 -1.98 -31.08 -2.51
C THR A 445 -0.85 -30.08 -2.69
N THR A 446 -1.17 -28.80 -2.57
CA THR A 446 -0.21 -27.69 -2.56
C THR A 446 0.19 -27.32 -1.13
N LYS A 447 1.29 -26.58 -1.01
CA LYS A 447 1.71 -25.92 0.23
C LYS A 447 2.07 -24.48 -0.09
N PRO A 448 1.80 -23.54 0.82
CA PRO A 448 2.19 -22.15 0.61
C PRO A 448 3.70 -22.01 0.79
N CYS A 449 4.33 -21.32 -0.16
CA CYS A 449 5.71 -20.89 -0.07
C CYS A 449 5.80 -19.38 -0.30
N TYR A 450 6.91 -18.75 0.09
CA TYR A 450 7.11 -17.31 -0.07
C TYR A 450 8.53 -16.96 -0.51
N LEU A 451 8.69 -15.77 -1.08
CA LEU A 451 9.97 -15.13 -1.35
C LEU A 451 9.86 -13.63 -1.04
N LEU A 452 10.88 -13.05 -0.43
CA LEU A 452 11.04 -11.61 -0.23
C LEU A 452 12.07 -11.08 -1.25
N PRO A 453 11.65 -10.76 -2.48
CA PRO A 453 12.56 -10.31 -3.53
C PRO A 453 13.21 -8.95 -3.23
N GLU A 454 14.45 -8.76 -3.67
CA GLU A 454 15.05 -7.42 -3.76
C GLU A 454 14.50 -6.61 -4.95
N ASP A 455 14.17 -7.30 -6.03
CA ASP A 455 13.56 -6.75 -7.24
C ASP A 455 12.51 -7.73 -7.75
N VAL A 456 11.28 -7.25 -7.97
CA VAL A 456 10.15 -8.12 -8.30
C VAL A 456 10.19 -8.69 -9.71
N ALA A 457 11.00 -8.13 -10.62
CA ALA A 457 11.11 -8.63 -11.98
C ALA A 457 12.23 -9.68 -12.12
N VAL A 458 13.30 -9.56 -11.32
CA VAL A 458 14.53 -10.36 -11.43
C VAL A 458 14.95 -10.98 -10.11
N ALA A 459 14.00 -11.42 -9.28
CA ALA A 459 14.37 -11.92 -7.96
C ALA A 459 15.23 -13.18 -8.04
N ASP A 460 14.99 -14.04 -9.05
CA ASP A 460 15.70 -15.31 -9.31
C ASP A 460 15.85 -16.18 -8.04
N GLY A 461 14.94 -15.98 -7.09
CA GLY A 461 14.98 -16.59 -5.77
C GLY A 461 14.14 -17.85 -5.72
N GLU A 462 14.61 -18.82 -4.94
CA GLU A 462 13.83 -20.02 -4.64
C GLU A 462 12.81 -19.72 -3.52
N LEU A 463 11.56 -20.11 -3.76
CA LEU A 463 10.46 -20.05 -2.81
C LEU A 463 10.75 -20.93 -1.58
N GLN A 464 10.56 -20.38 -0.39
CA GLN A 464 10.75 -21.08 0.88
C GLN A 464 9.41 -21.43 1.53
N PRO A 465 9.30 -22.53 2.28
CA PRO A 465 8.04 -22.89 2.95
C PRO A 465 7.52 -21.76 3.85
N LEU A 466 6.24 -21.40 3.69
CA LEU A 466 5.56 -20.47 4.58
C LEU A 466 4.96 -21.25 5.75
N ALA A 467 5.39 -20.94 6.97
CA ALA A 467 4.83 -21.56 8.16
C ALA A 467 3.35 -21.19 8.33
N TYR A 468 2.56 -22.12 8.85
CA TYR A 468 1.13 -21.95 9.04
C TYR A 468 0.65 -22.57 10.36
N ILE A 469 -0.34 -21.93 10.99
CA ILE A 469 -1.00 -22.42 12.21
C ILE A 469 -2.39 -22.96 11.86
N GLY A 470 -2.54 -24.29 11.83
CA GLY A 470 -3.83 -24.96 11.68
C GLY A 470 -3.69 -26.43 11.24
N ASP A 471 -4.82 -27.12 11.15
CA ASP A 471 -4.84 -28.58 11.00
C ASP A 471 -4.63 -29.09 9.57
N ALA A 472 -4.85 -28.23 8.57
CA ALA A 472 -4.67 -28.54 7.16
C ALA A 472 -3.93 -27.38 6.46
N PRO A 473 -3.00 -27.66 5.52
CA PRO A 473 -2.29 -26.62 4.77
C PRO A 473 -3.27 -25.68 4.07
N PRO A 474 -3.03 -24.36 4.13
CA PRO A 474 -3.83 -23.40 3.38
C PRO A 474 -3.37 -23.34 1.92
N HIS A 475 -4.26 -22.90 1.04
CA HIS A 475 -3.98 -22.68 -0.38
C HIS A 475 -4.83 -21.50 -0.91
N HIS A 476 -4.51 -21.02 -2.11
CA HIS A 476 -5.12 -19.87 -2.77
C HIS A 476 -5.16 -18.63 -1.87
N ILE A 477 -3.98 -18.15 -1.46
CA ILE A 477 -3.87 -16.96 -0.61
C ILE A 477 -4.18 -15.70 -1.43
N ARG A 478 -5.05 -14.81 -0.92
CA ARG A 478 -5.39 -13.52 -1.55
C ARG A 478 -5.22 -12.39 -0.56
N VAL A 479 -4.40 -11.40 -0.91
CA VAL A 479 -4.19 -10.21 -0.08
C VAL A 479 -5.40 -9.30 -0.21
N PHE A 480 -6.10 -9.05 0.90
CA PHE A 480 -7.29 -8.19 0.91
C PHE A 480 -6.92 -6.73 1.16
N ASN A 481 -6.06 -6.48 2.16
CA ASN A 481 -5.49 -5.17 2.45
C ASN A 481 -4.17 -5.34 3.20
N ARG A 482 -3.40 -4.27 3.34
CA ARG A 482 -2.10 -4.29 4.00
C ARG A 482 -1.83 -3.04 4.83
N GLY A 483 -0.95 -3.22 5.79
CA GLY A 483 -0.28 -2.16 6.55
C GLY A 483 1.23 -2.44 6.57
N PRO A 484 2.01 -1.66 7.32
CA PRO A 484 3.46 -1.83 7.39
C PRO A 484 3.84 -3.21 7.93
N SER A 485 4.49 -4.01 7.10
CA SER A 485 4.89 -5.38 7.39
C SER A 485 3.73 -6.29 7.80
N TYR A 486 2.51 -6.03 7.33
CA TYR A 486 1.35 -6.83 7.70
C TYR A 486 0.36 -6.98 6.55
N TRP A 487 -0.03 -8.21 6.24
CA TRP A 487 -1.10 -8.51 5.29
C TRP A 487 -2.33 -9.02 6.02
N LEU A 488 -3.47 -8.39 5.76
CA LEU A 488 -4.79 -8.97 6.00
C LEU A 488 -5.21 -9.69 4.72
N LEU A 489 -5.52 -10.97 4.83
CA LEU A 489 -5.70 -11.84 3.67
C LEU A 489 -6.81 -12.86 3.89
N THR A 490 -7.18 -13.54 2.82
CA THR A 490 -7.98 -14.76 2.86
C THR A 490 -7.22 -15.95 2.29
N PHE A 491 -7.67 -17.15 2.62
CA PHE A 491 -7.14 -18.40 2.07
C PHE A 491 -8.22 -19.49 2.10
N LEU A 492 -8.07 -20.51 1.26
CA LEU A 492 -8.85 -21.74 1.35
C LEU A 492 -8.15 -22.75 2.24
N ARG A 493 -8.96 -23.58 2.90
CA ARG A 493 -8.47 -24.73 3.66
C ARG A 493 -9.48 -25.87 3.62
N ASN A 494 -8.98 -27.08 3.37
CA ASN A 494 -9.81 -28.27 3.35
C ASN A 494 -10.30 -28.63 4.76
N CYS A 495 -11.61 -28.68 4.95
CA CYS A 495 -12.27 -28.97 6.21
C CYS A 495 -13.26 -30.12 6.01
N GLY A 496 -12.78 -31.36 6.17
CA GLY A 496 -13.62 -32.56 6.02
C GLY A 496 -13.98 -32.84 4.56
N GLY A 497 -13.05 -32.62 3.62
CA GLY A 497 -13.24 -32.88 2.19
C GLY A 497 -13.82 -31.71 1.41
N GLN A 498 -14.19 -30.61 2.07
CA GLN A 498 -14.67 -29.38 1.43
C GLN A 498 -13.75 -28.21 1.75
N ASP A 499 -13.37 -27.44 0.74
CA ASP A 499 -12.63 -26.19 0.94
C ASP A 499 -13.57 -25.09 1.45
N ARG A 500 -13.10 -24.37 2.47
CA ARG A 500 -13.79 -23.23 3.06
C ARG A 500 -12.87 -22.01 3.04
N LEU A 501 -13.48 -20.83 2.93
CA LEU A 501 -12.77 -19.56 2.94
C LEU A 501 -12.53 -19.08 4.38
N PHE A 502 -11.29 -18.74 4.70
CA PHE A 502 -10.87 -18.23 6.01
C PHE A 502 -10.25 -16.85 5.88
N TRP A 503 -10.45 -16.03 6.92
CA TRP A 503 -9.65 -14.83 7.14
C TRP A 503 -8.35 -15.19 7.86
N GLY A 504 -7.27 -14.52 7.46
CA GLY A 504 -5.95 -14.71 8.01
C GLY A 504 -5.08 -13.48 7.95
N CYS A 505 -3.89 -13.60 8.51
CA CYS A 505 -2.85 -12.60 8.38
C CYS A 505 -1.47 -13.20 8.24
N ILE A 506 -0.57 -12.45 7.62
CA ILE A 506 0.89 -12.65 7.72
C ILE A 506 1.47 -11.38 8.32
N ASP A 507 2.21 -11.53 9.42
CA ASP A 507 3.05 -10.46 9.97
C ASP A 507 4.50 -10.72 9.54
N TRP A 508 5.01 -9.85 8.67
CA TRP A 508 6.33 -9.95 8.06
C TRP A 508 7.46 -9.52 8.99
N GLU A 509 7.15 -8.97 10.16
CA GLU A 509 8.15 -8.75 11.22
C GLU A 509 8.53 -10.06 11.93
N ALA A 510 7.72 -11.11 11.80
CA ALA A 510 8.06 -12.44 12.31
C ALA A 510 9.13 -13.10 11.42
N SER A 511 10.12 -13.72 12.06
CA SER A 511 11.19 -14.46 11.38
C SER A 511 11.28 -15.89 11.94
N PRO A 512 10.87 -16.93 11.18
CA PRO A 512 10.25 -16.86 9.84
C PRO A 512 8.82 -16.28 9.89
N PRO A 513 8.31 -15.75 8.77
CA PRO A 513 6.92 -15.31 8.67
C PRO A 513 5.95 -16.50 8.83
N ILE A 514 4.78 -16.23 9.40
CA ILE A 514 3.78 -17.26 9.71
C ILE A 514 2.39 -16.75 9.28
N LEU A 515 1.68 -17.56 8.50
CA LEU A 515 0.27 -17.37 8.21
C LEU A 515 -0.58 -17.83 9.41
N ARG A 516 -1.44 -16.95 9.92
CA ARG A 516 -2.31 -17.23 11.07
C ARG A 516 -3.78 -17.03 10.71
N PRO A 517 -4.69 -17.96 11.04
CA PRO A 517 -6.12 -17.72 10.94
C PRO A 517 -6.58 -16.66 11.95
N LEU A 518 -7.70 -15.99 11.66
CA LEU A 518 -8.36 -15.04 12.55
C LEU A 518 -9.68 -15.65 13.04
N PRO A 519 -9.68 -16.40 14.16
CA PRO A 519 -10.77 -17.31 14.51
C PRO A 519 -12.00 -16.64 15.13
N ASP A 520 -11.91 -15.35 15.47
CA ASP A 520 -12.97 -14.62 16.17
C ASP A 520 -12.99 -13.14 15.78
N ALA A 521 -14.08 -12.47 16.15
CA ALA A 521 -14.32 -11.07 15.83
C ALA A 521 -13.25 -10.14 16.43
N GLU A 522 -12.71 -10.46 17.60
CA GLU A 522 -11.69 -9.63 18.25
C GLU A 522 -10.36 -9.72 17.50
N ALA A 523 -9.93 -10.92 17.10
CA ALA A 523 -8.76 -11.14 16.28
C ALA A 523 -8.89 -10.46 14.91
N PHE A 524 -10.07 -10.54 14.31
CA PHE A 524 -10.32 -9.91 13.02
C PHE A 524 -10.34 -8.38 13.11
N ASP A 525 -11.00 -7.79 14.12
CA ASP A 525 -10.98 -6.33 14.35
C ASP A 525 -9.57 -5.82 14.68
N ARG A 526 -8.76 -6.58 15.42
CA ARG A 526 -7.34 -6.23 15.65
C ARG A 526 -6.57 -6.19 14.32
N ALA A 527 -6.77 -7.19 13.44
CA ALA A 527 -6.13 -7.22 12.13
C ALA A 527 -6.59 -6.04 11.24
N LYS A 528 -7.89 -5.73 11.23
CA LYS A 528 -8.45 -4.56 10.53
C LYS A 528 -7.87 -3.24 11.04
N SER A 529 -7.65 -3.12 12.35
CA SER A 529 -7.01 -1.94 12.95
C SER A 529 -5.55 -1.77 12.46
N VAL A 530 -4.83 -2.87 12.26
CA VAL A 530 -3.44 -2.86 11.76
C VAL A 530 -3.35 -2.35 10.33
N VAL A 531 -4.35 -2.65 9.49
CA VAL A 531 -4.41 -2.21 8.09
C VAL A 531 -5.26 -0.94 7.88
N GLY A 532 -5.69 -0.29 8.98
CA GLY A 532 -6.32 1.03 8.97
C GLY A 532 -7.80 1.08 8.63
N LEU A 533 -8.50 -0.04 8.76
CA LEU A 533 -9.95 -0.16 8.52
C LEU A 533 -10.80 0.16 9.76
N ILE A 534 -10.18 0.33 10.93
CA ILE A 534 -10.80 0.75 12.20
C ILE A 534 -10.04 1.93 12.78
#